data_AF-A0A9D6FVG5-F1
#
_entry.id   AF-A0A9D6FVG5-F1
#
_cell.length_a   1.000
_cell.length_b   1.000
_cell.length_c   1.000
_cell.angle_alpha   90.00
_cell.angle_beta   90.00
_cell.angle_gamma   90.00
#
_symmetry.space_group_name_H-M   'P 1'
#
loop_
_entity.id
_entity.type
_entity.pdbx_description
1 polymer ?
#
loop_
_entity_poly.entity_id
_entity_poly.type
_entity_poly.pdbx_seq_one_letter_code
_entity_poly.pdbx_strand_id
1 'polypeptide(L)'
;MGRFRREGAFADREAFLGTLRLRLAHLRSNLLPGMSETWEREDGRDVARVAGYGVVVCFRVGERDWRCDADLPDWLPIPQAVIEEKFDEEFVDLLDHRDGGGA
;
A
#
# COMPACT_ATOMS: atom_id res chain seq x y z
N MET A 1 -5.78 7.61 17.23
CA MET A 1 -4.79 7.46 16.14
C MET A 1 -5.39 6.47 15.18
N GLY A 2 -5.56 6.85 13.91
CA GLY A 2 -6.15 5.98 12.90
C GLY A 2 -5.16 4.92 12.42
N ARG A 3 -5.63 3.70 12.19
CA ARG A 3 -4.80 2.61 11.65
C ARG A 3 -5.63 1.74 10.72
N PHE A 4 -5.03 1.32 9.63
CA PHE A 4 -5.62 0.28 8.78
C PHE A 4 -4.56 -0.72 8.32
N ARG A 5 -5.02 -1.94 8.02
CA ARG A 5 -4.23 -3.00 7.42
C ARG A 5 -4.96 -3.56 6.20
N ARG A 6 -4.20 -3.89 5.16
CA ARG A 6 -4.63 -4.70 4.02
C ARG A 6 -3.61 -5.80 3.75
N GLU A 7 -4.05 -6.95 3.29
CA GLU A 7 -3.17 -8.07 2.94
C GLU A 7 -3.81 -8.91 1.86
N GLY A 8 -2.98 -9.61 1.09
CA GLY A 8 -3.44 -10.42 -0.03
C GLY A 8 -2.34 -11.28 -0.62
N ALA A 9 -2.66 -11.89 -1.77
CA ALA A 9 -1.75 -12.73 -2.53
C ALA A 9 -1.69 -12.25 -3.99
N PHE A 10 -0.66 -12.67 -4.70
CA PHE A 10 -0.47 -12.38 -6.12
C PHE A 10 0.12 -13.59 -6.85
N ALA A 11 -0.11 -13.68 -8.15
CA ALA A 11 0.41 -14.76 -9.00
C ALA A 11 1.85 -14.48 -9.49
N ASP A 12 2.14 -13.22 -9.83
CA ASP A 12 3.44 -12.80 -10.36
C ASP A 12 4.02 -11.68 -9.50
N ARG A 13 5.20 -11.95 -8.92
CA ARG A 13 5.87 -11.05 -7.98
C ARG A 13 6.45 -9.81 -8.66
N GLU A 14 7.02 -9.97 -9.85
CA GLU A 14 7.67 -8.86 -10.55
C GLU A 14 6.62 -7.88 -11.10
N ALA A 15 5.53 -8.41 -11.66
CA ALA A 15 4.37 -7.61 -12.05
C ALA A 15 3.76 -6.89 -10.85
N PHE A 16 3.58 -7.59 -9.71
CA PHE A 16 3.06 -6.98 -8.49
C PHE A 16 3.95 -5.82 -8.00
N LEU A 17 5.27 -6.02 -7.93
CA LEU A 17 6.21 -4.97 -7.53
C LEU A 17 6.21 -3.79 -8.51
N GLY A 18 6.10 -4.04 -9.81
CA GLY A 18 5.94 -3.01 -10.83
C GLY A 18 4.70 -2.16 -10.62
N THR A 19 3.54 -2.79 -10.43
CA THR A 19 2.27 -2.11 -10.15
C THR A 19 2.32 -1.35 -8.83
N LEU A 20 2.86 -1.95 -7.77
CA LEU A 20 2.99 -1.31 -6.46
C LEU A 20 3.82 0.00 -6.56
N ARG A 21 4.93 0.00 -7.29
CA ARG A 21 5.75 1.21 -7.51
C ARG A 21 4.96 2.32 -8.20
N LEU A 22 4.18 1.98 -9.23
CA LEU A 22 3.36 2.95 -9.94
C LEU A 22 2.28 3.55 -9.03
N ARG A 23 1.59 2.71 -8.25
CA ARG A 23 0.53 3.15 -7.32
C ARG A 23 1.08 4.00 -6.19
N LEU A 24 2.24 3.65 -5.63
CA LEU A 24 2.91 4.47 -4.60
C LEU A 24 3.31 5.85 -5.12
N ALA A 25 3.83 5.93 -6.35
CA ALA A 25 4.16 7.21 -6.99
C ALA A 25 2.90 8.07 -7.20
N HIS A 26 1.78 7.46 -7.58
CA HIS A 26 0.49 8.14 -7.76
C HIS A 26 -0.07 8.66 -6.42
N LEU A 27 -0.06 7.81 -5.39
CA LEU A 27 -0.50 8.15 -4.04
C LEU A 27 0.30 9.33 -3.45
N ARG A 28 1.62 9.37 -3.68
CA ARG A 28 2.49 10.49 -3.29
C ARG A 28 2.21 11.77 -4.05
N SER A 29 1.80 11.67 -5.31
CA SER A 29 1.52 12.85 -6.13
C SER A 29 0.18 13.49 -5.79
N ASN A 30 -0.83 12.69 -5.42
CA ASN A 30 -2.21 13.16 -5.26
C ASN A 30 -2.69 13.24 -3.81
N LEU A 31 -2.55 12.16 -3.04
CA LEU A 31 -3.10 12.10 -1.68
C LEU A 31 -2.12 12.62 -0.64
N LEU A 32 -0.84 12.33 -0.83
CA LEU A 32 0.19 12.56 0.18
C LEU A 32 1.39 13.33 -0.37
N PRO A 33 1.17 14.56 -0.90
CA PRO A 33 2.26 15.37 -1.45
C PRO A 33 3.32 15.70 -0.40
N GLY A 34 4.59 15.53 -0.76
CA GLY A 34 5.73 15.78 0.12
C GLY A 34 6.13 14.62 1.02
N MET A 35 5.48 13.45 0.91
CA MET A 35 5.96 12.23 1.58
C MET A 35 7.17 11.62 0.87
N SER A 36 8.05 11.04 1.68
CA SER A 36 9.25 10.33 1.25
C SER A 36 8.95 8.84 1.12
N GLU A 37 9.54 8.20 0.12
CA GLU A 37 9.42 6.77 -0.14
C GLU A 37 10.79 6.13 -0.02
N THR A 38 10.86 5.01 0.70
CA THR A 38 12.06 4.18 0.79
C THR A 38 11.74 2.75 0.40
N TRP A 39 12.69 2.10 -0.25
CA TRP A 39 12.64 0.69 -0.58
C TRP A 39 13.82 -0.02 0.07
N GLU A 40 13.53 -1.05 0.83
CA GLU A 40 14.51 -1.85 1.56
C GLU A 40 14.18 -3.34 1.43
N ARG A 41 15.15 -4.22 1.71
CA ARG A 41 14.90 -5.66 1.84
C ARG A 41 15.06 -6.07 3.29
N GLU A 42 14.02 -6.64 3.86
CA GLU A 42 13.99 -7.16 5.23
C GLU A 42 13.55 -8.62 5.20
N ASP A 43 14.34 -9.53 5.77
CA ASP A 43 14.02 -10.97 5.87
C ASP A 43 13.57 -11.61 4.54
N GLY A 44 14.24 -11.24 3.44
CA GLY A 44 13.93 -11.75 2.09
C GLY A 44 12.75 -11.07 1.39
N ARG A 45 12.02 -10.18 2.06
CA ARG A 45 10.87 -9.43 1.54
C ARG A 45 11.30 -8.09 0.98
N ASP A 46 10.61 -7.61 -0.06
CA ASP A 46 10.72 -6.21 -0.47
C ASP A 46 9.80 -5.37 0.41
N VAL A 47 10.33 -4.31 1.00
CA VAL A 47 9.61 -3.42 1.90
C VAL A 47 9.61 -2.01 1.31
N ALA A 48 8.42 -1.49 1.03
CA ALA A 48 8.23 -0.12 0.61
C ALA A 48 7.61 0.68 1.75
N ARG A 49 8.25 1.77 2.17
CA ARG A 49 7.76 2.63 3.24
C ARG A 49 7.55 4.04 2.69
N VAL A 50 6.33 4.55 2.82
CA VAL A 50 5.97 5.94 2.53
C VAL A 50 5.69 6.65 3.84
N ALA A 51 6.43 7.71 4.13
CA ALA A 51 6.32 8.43 5.39
C ALA A 51 6.42 9.95 5.21
N GLY A 52 5.67 10.67 6.03
CA GLY A 52 5.70 12.14 6.10
C GLY A 52 4.51 12.66 6.90
N TYR A 53 4.64 13.86 7.49
CA TYR A 53 3.55 14.49 8.23
C TYR A 53 2.91 13.56 9.30
N GLY A 54 3.74 12.77 10.01
CA GLY A 54 3.27 11.81 11.02
C GLY A 54 2.52 10.58 10.48
N VAL A 55 2.29 10.49 9.17
CA VAL A 55 1.74 9.32 8.47
C VAL A 55 2.88 8.36 8.14
N VAL A 56 2.61 7.06 8.31
CA VAL A 56 3.51 5.98 7.87
C VAL A 56 2.68 4.91 7.19
N VAL A 57 3.03 4.57 5.95
CA VAL A 57 2.46 3.46 5.18
C VAL A 57 3.57 2.48 4.83
N CYS A 58 3.44 1.22 5.21
CA CYS A 58 4.46 0.18 5.02
C CYS A 58 3.87 -1.00 4.24
N PHE A 59 4.41 -1.28 3.07
CA PHE A 59 4.14 -2.48 2.28
C PHE A 59 5.26 -3.49 2.46
N ARG A 60 4.92 -4.74 2.74
CA ARG A 60 5.84 -5.87 2.75
C ARG A 60 5.39 -6.86 1.70
N VAL A 61 6.29 -7.22 0.79
CA VAL A 61 6.03 -8.11 -0.35
C VAL A 61 6.90 -9.34 -0.21
N GLY A 62 6.25 -10.47 0.07
CA GLY A 62 6.85 -11.78 0.15
C GLY A 62 7.06 -12.42 -1.23
N GLU A 63 7.07 -13.75 -1.24
CA GLU A 63 7.20 -14.51 -2.49
C GLU A 63 5.86 -14.59 -3.25
N ARG A 64 4.75 -14.71 -2.51
CA ARG A 64 3.38 -14.86 -3.04
C ARG A 64 2.33 -14.04 -2.29
N ASP A 65 2.76 -13.35 -1.24
CA ASP A 65 1.91 -12.60 -0.33
C ASP A 65 2.37 -11.15 -0.22
N TRP A 66 1.44 -10.30 0.18
CA TRP A 66 1.74 -8.93 0.56
C TRP A 66 0.92 -8.49 1.75
N ARG A 67 1.45 -7.48 2.45
CA ARG A 67 0.75 -6.81 3.53
C ARG A 67 1.09 -5.33 3.56
N CYS A 68 0.07 -4.49 3.68
CA CYS A 68 0.17 -3.08 3.96
C CYS A 68 -0.30 -2.79 5.40
N ASP A 69 0.52 -2.07 6.17
CA ASP A 69 0.12 -1.46 7.43
C ASP A 69 0.25 0.06 7.31
N ALA A 70 -0.79 0.80 7.69
CA ALA A 70 -0.80 2.26 7.69
C ALA A 70 -1.15 2.82 9.07
N ASP A 71 -0.33 3.76 9.52
CA ASP A 71 -0.53 4.57 10.72
C ASP A 71 -0.85 6.01 10.31
N LEU A 72 -2.00 6.49 10.77
CA LEU A 72 -2.55 7.82 10.47
C LEU A 72 -2.69 8.62 11.76
N PRO A 73 -2.07 9.80 11.87
CA PRO A 73 -2.25 10.65 13.03
C PRO A 73 -3.67 11.26 13.07
N ASP A 74 -4.23 11.44 14.26
CA ASP A 74 -5.60 11.98 14.44
C ASP A 74 -5.77 13.44 14.00
N TRP A 75 -4.66 14.18 13.92
CA TRP A 75 -4.67 15.58 13.52
C TRP A 75 -4.70 15.75 12.00
N LEU A 76 -4.61 14.67 11.21
CA LEU A 76 -4.71 14.76 9.76
C LEU A 76 -6.07 15.37 9.39
N PRO A 77 -6.13 16.41 8.55
CA PRO A 77 -7.39 17.08 8.20
C PRO A 77 -8.28 16.25 7.26
N ILE A 78 -7.83 15.06 6.86
CA ILE A 78 -8.54 14.15 5.96
C ILE A 78 -9.13 13.02 6.81
N PRO A 79 -10.45 12.73 6.72
CA PRO A 79 -11.04 11.60 7.42
C PRO A 79 -10.36 10.29 7.04
N GLN A 80 -10.08 9.44 8.04
CA GLN A 80 -9.49 8.11 7.81
C GLN A 80 -10.26 7.31 6.74
N ALA A 81 -11.60 7.35 6.76
CA ALA A 81 -12.43 6.64 5.80
C ALA A 81 -12.16 7.06 4.34
N VAL A 82 -11.83 8.33 4.07
CA VAL A 82 -11.49 8.81 2.72
C VAL A 82 -10.12 8.29 2.30
N ILE A 83 -9.17 8.19 3.24
CA ILE A 83 -7.84 7.62 2.96
C ILE A 83 -7.96 6.13 2.67
N GLU A 84 -8.76 5.41 3.45
CA GLU A 84 -9.05 3.99 3.24
C GLU A 84 -9.78 3.76 1.92
N GLU A 85 -10.81 4.54 1.58
CA GLU A 85 -11.51 4.44 0.30
C GLU A 85 -10.57 4.66 -0.87
N LYS A 86 -9.76 5.73 -0.84
CA LYS A 86 -8.79 6.04 -1.90
C LYS A 86 -7.69 4.98 -2.00
N PHE A 87 -7.27 4.43 -0.86
CA PHE A 87 -6.36 3.29 -0.85
C PHE A 87 -7.03 2.08 -1.50
N ASP A 88 -8.24 1.72 -1.09
CA ASP A 88 -8.95 0.57 -1.63
C ASP A 88 -9.22 0.75 -3.14
N GLU A 89 -9.52 1.96 -3.63
CA GLU A 89 -9.63 2.28 -5.06
C GLU A 89 -8.31 2.09 -5.82
N GLU A 90 -7.19 2.62 -5.30
CA GLU A 90 -5.88 2.51 -5.97
C GLU A 90 -5.32 1.09 -5.95
N PHE A 91 -5.70 0.30 -4.94
CA PHE A 91 -5.23 -1.06 -4.72
C PHE A 91 -6.30 -2.11 -5.07
N VAL A 92 -7.45 -1.71 -5.65
CA VAL A 92 -8.56 -2.64 -5.98
C VAL A 92 -8.08 -3.75 -6.91
N ASP A 93 -7.30 -3.40 -7.94
CA ASP A 93 -6.74 -4.37 -8.90
C ASP A 93 -5.79 -5.37 -8.24
N LEU A 94 -5.20 -5.01 -7.10
CA LEU A 94 -4.28 -5.85 -6.31
C LEU A 94 -5.04 -6.67 -5.24
N LEU A 95 -6.26 -6.28 -4.91
CA LEU A 95 -7.16 -6.97 -3.98
C LEU A 95 -8.04 -8.01 -4.70
N ASP A 96 -8.31 -7.81 -6.00
CA ASP A 96 -9.21 -8.65 -6.80
C ASP A 96 -8.57 -9.96 -7.33
N HIS A 97 -7.29 -10.22 -7.06
CA HIS A 97 -6.66 -11.52 -7.38
C HIS A 97 -7.08 -12.65 -6.41
N ARG A 98 -8.26 -12.54 -5.78
CA ARG A 98 -8.89 -13.64 -5.04
C ARG A 98 -9.61 -14.65 -5.93
N ASP A 99 -9.88 -14.34 -7.20
CA ASP A 99 -10.66 -15.24 -8.06
C ASP A 99 -10.01 -15.51 -9.43
N GLY A 100 -8.94 -16.32 -9.39
CA GLY A 100 -8.70 -17.25 -10.48
C GLY A 100 -9.60 -18.48 -10.29
N GLY A 101 -10.88 -18.40 -10.65
CA GLY A 101 -11.72 -19.60 -10.76
C GLY A 101 -13.24 -19.43 -10.63
N GLY A 102 -13.92 -18.98 -11.70
CA GLY A 102 -15.37 -19.20 -11.78
C GLY A 102 -16.12 -18.57 -12.94
N ALA A 103 -15.97 -19.12 -14.15
CA ALA A 103 -17.07 -19.46 -15.07
C ALA A 103 -16.51 -20.24 -16.28
#